data_AF-A0A6I2HVE3-F1
#
_entry.id   AF-A0A6I2HVE3-F1
#
_cell.length_a   1.000
_cell.length_b   1.000
_cell.length_c   1.000
_cell.angle_alpha   90.00
_cell.angle_beta   90.00
_cell.angle_gamma   90.00
#
_symmetry.space_group_name_H-M   'P 1'
#
loop_
_entity.id
_entity.type
_entity.pdbx_description
1 polymer ?
#
loop_
_entity_poly.entity_id
_entity_poly.type
_entity_poly.pdbx_seq_one_letter_code
_entity_poly.pdbx_strand_id
1 'polypeptide(L)' 'MFKRYALVKNNIVENLVAWDGEGDLFLGYDAVELSDELIASVGFI' A
#
# COMPACT_ATOMS: atom_id res chain seq x y z
N MET A 1 -14.51 -6.50 -0.43
CA MET A 1 -13.74 -7.33 0.53
C MET A 1 -12.46 -6.57 0.82
N PHE A 2 -12.13 -6.30 2.09
CA PHE A 2 -10.92 -5.55 2.42
C PHE A 2 -9.68 -6.38 2.10
N LYS A 3 -8.73 -5.76 1.41
CA LYS A 3 -7.40 -6.30 1.12
C LYS A 3 -6.34 -5.37 1.68
N ARG A 4 -5.12 -5.89 1.85
CA ARG A 4 -4.00 -5.10 2.36
C ARG A 4 -3.25 -4.48 1.20
N TYR A 5 -2.83 -3.22 1.34
CA TYR A 5 -2.04 -2.49 0.36
C TYR A 5 -0.86 -1.82 1.03
N ALA A 6 0.27 -1.77 0.32
CA ALA A 6 1.38 -0.89 0.61
C ALA A 6 1.22 0.40 -0.19
N LEU A 7 1.31 1.55 0.48
CA LEU A 7 1.37 2.85 -0.17
C LEU A 7 2.83 3.22 -0.39
N VAL A 8 3.24 3.25 -1.65
CA VAL A 8 4.63 3.49 -2.06
C VAL A 8 4.77 4.88 -2.62
N LYS A 9 5.80 5.61 -2.18
CA LYS A 9 6.19 6.92 -2.71
C LYS A 9 7.70 7.04 -2.72
N ASN A 10 8.28 7.56 -3.80
CA ASN A 10 9.73 7.65 -3.97
C ASN A 10 10.47 6.32 -3.73
N ASN A 11 9.86 5.20 -4.13
CA ASN A 11 10.35 3.82 -3.89
C ASN A 11 10.43 3.39 -2.41
N ILE A 12 9.76 4.10 -1.51
CA ILE A 12 9.66 3.76 -0.09
C ILE A 12 8.21 3.44 0.25
N VAL A 13 8.00 2.38 1.02
CA VAL A 13 6.70 2.10 1.64
C VAL A 13 6.49 3.10 2.77
N GLU A 14 5.55 4.03 2.60
CA GLU A 14 5.22 5.02 3.64
C GLU A 14 4.12 4.54 4.57
N ASN A 15 3.21 3.68 4.09
CA ASN A 15 2.11 3.18 4.92
C ASN A 15 1.60 1.81 4.45
N LEU A 16 0.92 1.11 5.36
CA LEU A 16 0.19 -0.14 5.10
C LEU A 16 -1.28 0.07 5.47
N VAL A 17 -2.18 -0.18 4.53
CA VAL A 17 -3.61 0.09 4.72
C VAL A 17 -4.46 -1.13 4.35
N ALA A 18 -5.61 -1.28 5.01
CA ALA A 18 -6.65 -2.18 4.56
C ALA A 18 -7.68 -1.37 3.75
N TRP A 19 -7.92 -1.76 2.51
CA TRP A 19 -8.78 -1.05 1.57
C TRP A 19 -9.63 -2.02 0.76
N ASP A 20 -10.84 -1.64 0.42
CA ASP A 20 -11.80 -2.45 -0.34
C ASP A 20 -11.62 -2.35 -1.87
N GLY A 21 -10.73 -1.48 -2.34
CA GLY A 21 -10.47 -1.28 -3.76
C GLY A 21 -11.43 -0.29 -4.43
N GLU A 22 -12.33 0.34 -3.68
CA GLU A 22 -13.30 1.30 -4.21
C GLU A 22 -12.95 2.75 -3.84
N GLY A 23 -13.17 3.68 -4.79
CA GLY A 23 -12.91 5.11 -4.64
C GLY A 23 -11.47 5.56 -4.97
N ASP A 24 -11.24 6.88 -4.99
CA ASP A 24 -9.92 7.49 -5.23
C ASP A 24 -9.38 8.09 -3.94
N LEU A 25 -8.44 7.43 -3.25
CA LEU A 25 -7.97 7.91 -1.93
C LEU A 25 -6.46 8.06 -1.77
N PHE A 26 -5.62 7.63 -2.72
CA PHE A 26 -4.16 7.68 -2.55
C PHE A 26 -3.45 8.47 -3.65
N LEU A 27 -3.91 9.70 -3.90
CA LEU A 27 -3.26 10.62 -4.84
C LEU A 27 -1.77 10.83 -4.48
N GLY A 28 -0.89 10.53 -5.43
CA GLY A 28 0.56 10.65 -5.26
C GLY A 28 1.24 9.46 -4.59
N TYR A 29 0.55 8.33 -4.46
CA TYR A 29 1.10 7.06 -4.01
C TYR A 29 0.79 5.96 -5.04
N ASP A 30 1.73 5.04 -5.20
CA ASP A 30 1.47 3.76 -5.86
C ASP A 30 0.92 2.78 -4.82
N ALA A 31 -0.32 2.34 -5.00
CA ALA A 31 -0.96 1.36 -4.12
C ALA A 31 -0.67 -0.07 -4.63
N VAL A 32 0.10 -0.83 -3.88
CA VAL A 32 0.48 -2.21 -4.22
C VAL A 32 -0.29 -3.19 -3.34
N GLU A 33 -1.13 -4.04 -3.93
CA GLU A 33 -1.86 -5.08 -3.20
C GLU A 33 -0.89 -6.11 -2.62
N LEU A 34 -1.01 -6.40 -1.33
CA LEU A 34 -0.21 -7.39 -0.63
C LEU A 34 -0.95 -8.73 -0.63
N SER A 35 -0.44 -9.68 -1.42
CA SER A 35 -0.82 -11.09 -1.33
C SER A 35 -0.23 -11.72 -0.07
N ASP A 36 -0.65 -12.94 0.27
CA ASP A 36 -0.11 -13.66 1.43
C ASP A 36 1.39 -14.00 1.30
N GLU A 37 1.91 -14.00 0.07
CA GLU A 37 3.33 -14.26 -0.24
C GLU A 37 4.17 -12.97 -0.28
N LEU A 38 3.53 -11.80 -0.30
CA LEU A 38 4.21 -10.51 -0.40
C LEU A 38 4.14 -9.75 0.93
N ILE A 39 5.29 -9.64 1.59
CA ILE A 39 5.43 -8.93 2.87
C ILE A 39 6.08 -7.57 2.64
N ALA A 40 5.48 -6.52 3.20
CA ALA A 40 6.03 -5.16 3.19
C ALA A 40 6.07 -4.59 4.61
N SER A 41 7.00 -3.67 4.84
CA SER A 41 7.11 -2.87 6.06
C SER A 41 7.39 -1.42 5.69
N VAL A 42 7.00 -0.49 6.57
CA VAL A 42 7.36 0.92 6.40
C VAL A 42 8.88 1.07 6.38
N GLY A 43 9.39 1.78 5.37
CA GLY A 43 10.81 2.03 5.18
C GLY A 43 11.25 3.38 5.73
N PHE A 44 12.53 3.52 6.02
CA PHE A 44 13.20 4.78 6.34
C PHE A 44 14.53 4.86 5.58
N ILE A 45 14.94 6.07 5.20
CA ILE A 45 16.27 6.38 4.64
C ILE A 45 17.12 7.01 5.74
#